data_AF-A0A938IKH5-F1
#
_entry.id   AF-A0A938IKH5-F1
#
_cell.length_a   1.000
_cell.length_b   1.000
_cell.length_c   1.000
_cell.angle_alpha   90.00
_cell.angle_beta   90.00
_cell.angle_gamma   90.00
#
_symmetry.space_group_name_H-M   'P 1'
#
loop_
_entity.id
_entity.type
_entity.pdbx_description
1 polymer ?
#
loop_
_entity_poly.entity_id
_entity_poly.type
_entity_poly.pdbx_seq_one_letter_code
_entity_poly.pdbx_strand_id
1 'polypeptide(L)'
;MSRWPNRRTLRTLVLFSTMLVIPPDACEFVTGAANGRNSPNRPGRSHVAAGRASAQEPDAAAVQPSASSPIVDAQTPIPDLDAYVRSAMEAWRVPGLSVAVVKDGRFLLSKGYGTKRAGTDDPVDRRTLFAIASNTKAFTAAAIAMLVEDGKVRWDDPVRRHLPWLEMYNPYVTAELRVRDLLCHRSGLGTFSGDLLWYGTSYSPREILDRAKHLKPEGPFRTHYGYSNLMFLAAGEVVASAGGKSWNAFVEERILKRLGMDRSATSVRDLVSRGNFATPHKTNANDSQPIEWVNWDSMAAAGGIVSSADDMGRWMMAQLRQGQIDDHQRLFSAESSHEMWSAQMPIRIGPRASQRFPTTHFRAYGLGWSLSDYRGSKLVGHGGGYDGMYSQVMLVPEMNLGIVVLTNSMTSLPDSIVYRAIDLFIGGEPRDWSAENLEVFSKSRAEFRERIDRAIQPVRADTKPSHDLADYGGRYGCDLYGDAVVSLEGEGLVLRLEPNPLLVADLTHLHYDTFVIRWRHAFSWFDEGTAHFTADARGVFRQLELDVPNDDLWFHELELKRRK
;
A
#
# COMPACT_ATOMS: atom_id res chain seq x y z
N MET A 1 66.24 15.08 46.46
CA MET A 1 65.46 14.09 47.24
C MET A 1 64.22 13.74 46.41
N SER A 2 64.32 12.68 45.59
CA SER A 2 63.61 11.37 45.74
C SER A 2 62.18 11.40 45.18
N ARG A 3 61.69 10.57 44.25
CA ARG A 3 62.18 9.38 43.49
C ARG A 3 61.24 9.20 42.27
N TRP A 4 61.77 8.68 41.16
CA TRP A 4 61.06 8.04 40.02
C TRP A 4 60.64 6.58 40.41
N PRO A 5 59.79 5.81 39.67
CA PRO A 5 59.84 5.66 38.20
C PRO A 5 58.56 5.32 37.38
N ASN A 6 58.61 5.72 36.12
CA ASN A 6 58.35 4.97 34.87
C ASN A 6 57.63 3.60 34.94
N ARG A 7 56.58 3.43 34.12
CA ARG A 7 56.42 2.25 33.23
C ARG A 7 55.52 2.53 32.01
N ARG A 8 55.91 1.87 30.92
CA ARG A 8 55.58 2.03 29.50
C ARG A 8 54.18 1.53 29.09
N THR A 9 53.59 2.27 28.15
CA THR A 9 52.85 1.86 26.93
C THR A 9 52.11 0.51 26.89
N LEU A 10 50.80 0.59 26.66
CA LEU A 10 50.10 -0.24 25.65
C LEU A 10 48.90 0.54 25.10
N ARG A 11 48.91 0.74 23.77
CA ARG A 11 47.79 1.24 23.00
C ARG A 11 46.71 0.16 23.00
N THR A 12 45.51 0.47 23.47
CA THR A 12 44.31 -0.31 23.17
C THR A 12 43.33 0.58 22.43
N LEU A 13 43.18 0.23 21.16
CA LEU A 13 42.20 0.73 20.21
C LEU A 13 40.80 0.46 20.79
N VAL A 14 40.05 1.51 21.16
CA VAL A 14 38.61 1.37 21.40
C VAL A 14 37.94 1.46 20.03
N LEU A 15 37.64 0.30 19.47
CA LEU A 15 36.76 0.15 18.32
C LEU A 15 35.35 0.58 18.73
N PHE A 16 34.95 1.79 18.30
CA PHE A 16 33.54 2.12 18.19
C PHE A 16 32.96 1.24 17.07
N SER A 17 32.19 0.23 17.44
CA SER A 17 31.43 -0.58 16.50
C SER A 17 30.32 0.29 15.92
N THR A 18 30.56 0.82 14.73
CA THR A 18 29.59 1.50 13.88
C THR A 18 28.47 0.49 13.58
N MET A 19 27.29 0.69 14.16
CA MET A 19 26.06 0.05 13.67
C MET A 19 25.81 0.57 12.26
N LEU A 20 26.15 -0.26 11.27
CA LEU A 20 25.83 -0.05 9.87
C LEU A 20 24.30 -0.09 9.74
N VAL A 21 23.67 1.09 9.65
CA VAL A 21 22.27 1.19 9.26
C VAL A 21 22.22 0.94 7.75
N ILE A 22 21.80 -0.26 7.37
CA ILE A 22 21.59 -0.69 5.98
C ILE A 22 20.20 -0.19 5.55
N PRO A 23 20.06 0.55 4.42
CA PRO A 23 18.76 1.08 4.00
C PRO A 23 17.87 -0.02 3.38
N PRO A 24 16.54 0.00 3.62
CA PRO A 24 15.60 -0.90 2.97
C PRO A 24 15.25 -0.36 1.58
N ASP A 25 15.61 -1.12 0.55
CA ASP A 25 15.42 -0.77 -0.86
C ASP A 25 14.76 -1.94 -1.58
N ALA A 26 13.43 -2.05 -1.49
CA ALA A 26 12.66 -3.03 -2.25
C ALA A 26 11.19 -2.65 -2.50
N CYS A 27 10.62 -1.71 -1.71
CA CYS A 27 9.20 -1.32 -1.80
C CYS A 27 8.93 0.02 -2.52
N GLU A 28 9.92 0.59 -3.23
CA GLU A 28 9.71 1.80 -4.05
C GLU A 28 8.78 1.58 -5.27
N PHE A 29 8.33 0.34 -5.50
CA PHE A 29 7.55 -0.05 -6.67
C PHE A 29 6.05 0.18 -6.57
N VAL A 30 5.50 0.47 -5.38
CA VAL A 30 4.07 0.82 -5.23
C VAL A 30 3.86 2.04 -4.33
N THR A 31 4.83 2.40 -3.47
CA THR A 31 4.76 3.60 -2.64
C THR A 31 6.17 4.17 -2.46
N GLY A 32 6.40 5.40 -2.90
CA GLY A 32 7.65 6.09 -2.65
C GLY A 32 7.77 6.45 -1.16
N ALA A 33 8.47 5.63 -0.38
CA ALA A 33 8.85 5.93 0.99
C ALA A 33 10.33 6.36 1.02
N ALA A 34 10.60 7.58 1.49
CA ALA A 34 11.94 8.11 1.65
C ALA A 34 12.28 8.20 3.15
N ASN A 35 13.28 7.45 3.61
CA ASN A 35 13.86 7.60 4.94
C ASN A 35 14.90 8.72 4.97
N GLY A 36 14.82 9.61 5.97
CA GLY A 36 15.85 10.62 6.21
C GLY A 36 15.62 11.44 7.48
N ARG A 37 16.22 10.99 8.59
CA ARG A 37 16.42 11.80 9.80
C ARG A 37 17.60 12.76 9.59
N ASN A 38 17.41 14.06 9.87
CA ASN A 38 18.34 14.84 10.70
C ASN A 38 17.82 16.23 11.08
N SER A 39 18.17 16.60 12.31
CA SER A 39 17.73 17.73 13.14
C SER A 39 18.14 19.13 12.65
N PRO A 40 17.54 20.21 13.21
CA PRO A 40 17.50 21.53 12.59
C PRO A 40 18.62 22.46 13.09
N ASN A 41 18.99 23.45 12.27
CA ASN A 41 19.63 24.66 12.74
C ASN A 41 18.89 25.90 12.21
N ARG A 42 18.70 26.87 13.11
CA ARG A 42 17.83 28.06 12.99
C ARG A 42 18.70 29.32 12.71
N PRO A 43 18.12 30.54 12.53
CA PRO A 43 18.16 31.23 11.24
C PRO A 43 18.98 32.53 11.22
N GLY A 44 19.33 32.98 10.00
CA GLY A 44 19.81 34.34 9.72
C GLY A 44 18.75 35.16 8.98
N ARG A 45 18.34 36.28 9.57
CA ARG A 45 17.47 37.31 8.97
C ARG A 45 18.24 38.14 7.94
N SER A 46 17.59 38.50 6.84
CA SER A 46 17.74 39.83 6.24
C SER A 46 16.50 40.22 5.41
N HIS A 47 16.04 41.44 5.65
CA HIS A 47 15.01 42.14 4.90
C HIS A 47 15.57 42.67 3.59
N VAL A 48 14.84 42.59 2.47
CA VAL A 48 14.81 43.65 1.45
C VAL A 48 13.44 43.74 0.76
N ALA A 49 12.92 44.96 0.84
CA ALA A 49 11.98 45.73 0.02
C ALA A 49 11.01 45.07 -0.99
N ALA A 50 9.77 45.53 -0.86
CA ALA A 50 8.67 45.42 -1.82
C ALA A 50 8.92 46.24 -3.09
N GLY A 51 8.57 45.65 -4.24
CA GLY A 51 8.37 46.35 -5.51
C GLY A 51 7.00 45.97 -6.07
N ARG A 52 6.09 46.93 -6.16
CA ARG A 52 4.81 46.80 -6.88
C ARG A 52 5.10 46.82 -8.38
N ALA A 53 4.64 45.80 -9.10
CA ALA A 53 4.46 45.85 -10.55
C ALA A 53 3.10 45.25 -10.89
N SER A 54 2.25 46.08 -11.47
CA SER A 54 0.99 45.72 -12.12
C SER A 54 1.32 45.19 -13.52
N ALA A 55 0.89 43.98 -13.86
CA ALA A 55 0.87 43.51 -15.24
C ALA A 55 -0.31 42.55 -15.48
N GLN A 56 -1.05 42.87 -16.53
CA GLN A 56 -2.27 42.28 -17.08
C GLN A 56 -2.41 40.75 -17.05
N GLU A 57 -3.62 40.30 -16.73
CA GLU A 57 -4.10 38.93 -16.95
C GLU A 57 -4.17 38.61 -18.46
N PRO A 58 -3.68 37.45 -18.92
CA PRO A 58 -3.99 36.96 -20.25
C PRO A 58 -5.35 36.26 -20.25
N ASP A 59 -6.17 36.63 -21.21
CA ASP A 59 -7.49 36.12 -21.53
C ASP A 59 -7.49 34.58 -21.64
N ALA A 60 -8.19 33.92 -20.72
CA ALA A 60 -8.34 32.47 -20.72
C ALA A 60 -9.36 32.09 -21.80
N ALA A 61 -8.88 31.66 -22.96
CA ALA A 61 -9.71 31.06 -23.99
C ALA A 61 -10.42 29.82 -23.42
N ALA A 62 -11.73 29.95 -23.21
CA ALA A 62 -12.60 28.87 -22.75
C ALA A 62 -12.61 27.74 -23.79
N VAL A 63 -12.00 26.60 -23.44
CA VAL A 63 -12.18 25.34 -24.18
C VAL A 63 -13.63 24.89 -23.95
N GLN A 64 -14.45 24.95 -24.99
CA GLN A 64 -15.82 24.43 -24.92
C GLN A 64 -15.80 22.90 -24.81
N PRO A 65 -16.61 22.30 -23.91
CA PRO A 65 -16.73 20.85 -23.83
C PRO A 65 -17.42 20.31 -25.08
N SER A 66 -16.78 19.34 -25.75
CA SER A 66 -17.36 18.64 -26.88
C SER A 66 -18.56 17.79 -26.45
N ALA A 67 -19.59 17.75 -27.29
CA ALA A 67 -20.83 17.02 -27.05
C ALA A 67 -20.59 15.52 -26.83
N SER A 68 -21.21 14.99 -25.78
CA SER A 68 -21.13 13.63 -25.27
C SER A 68 -21.76 12.61 -26.23
N SER A 69 -20.95 11.65 -26.67
CA SER A 69 -21.44 10.42 -27.29
C SER A 69 -21.63 9.32 -26.23
N PRO A 70 -22.60 8.40 -26.39
CA PRO A 70 -22.73 7.22 -25.54
C PRO A 70 -21.41 6.43 -25.49
N ILE A 71 -21.18 5.67 -24.42
CA ILE A 71 -19.99 4.81 -24.29
C ILE A 71 -20.05 3.74 -25.40
N VAL A 72 -19.30 3.94 -26.48
CA VAL A 72 -19.24 3.01 -27.62
C VAL A 72 -18.12 1.99 -27.37
N ASP A 73 -18.47 0.70 -27.35
CA ASP A 73 -17.55 -0.44 -27.23
C ASP A 73 -16.92 -0.78 -28.59
N ALA A 74 -16.12 0.14 -29.13
CA ALA A 74 -15.38 -0.06 -30.38
C ALA A 74 -13.88 -0.13 -30.07
N GLN A 75 -13.35 -1.36 -29.97
CA GLN A 75 -11.91 -1.58 -29.75
C GLN A 75 -11.12 -1.23 -31.01
N THR A 76 -10.38 -0.13 -30.98
CA THR A 76 -9.33 0.16 -31.97
C THR A 76 -8.01 -0.41 -31.45
N PRO A 77 -7.38 -1.38 -32.15
CA PRO A 77 -6.12 -1.96 -31.70
C PRO A 77 -5.05 -0.89 -31.48
N ILE A 78 -4.37 -0.94 -30.34
CA ILE A 78 -3.14 -0.19 -30.10
C ILE A 78 -2.01 -1.05 -30.66
N PRO A 79 -1.37 -0.67 -31.78
CA PRO A 79 -0.29 -1.47 -32.36
C PRO A 79 0.79 -1.79 -31.32
N ASP A 80 1.37 -2.98 -31.42
CA ASP A 80 2.47 -3.49 -30.59
C ASP A 80 2.18 -3.72 -29.10
N LEU A 81 1.08 -3.22 -28.53
CA LEU A 81 0.80 -3.40 -27.11
C LEU A 81 0.46 -4.86 -26.77
N ASP A 82 -0.31 -5.57 -27.60
CA ASP A 82 -0.65 -6.99 -27.38
C ASP A 82 0.61 -7.87 -27.36
N ALA A 83 1.49 -7.67 -28.34
CA ALA A 83 2.74 -8.41 -28.45
C ALA A 83 3.67 -8.10 -27.28
N TYR A 84 3.76 -6.83 -26.89
CA TYR A 84 4.54 -6.40 -25.71
C TYR A 84 4.03 -7.06 -24.43
N VAL A 85 2.72 -7.04 -24.18
CA VAL A 85 2.12 -7.67 -22.99
C VAL A 85 2.45 -9.17 -22.95
N ARG A 86 2.30 -9.90 -24.06
CA ARG A 86 2.62 -11.33 -24.10
C ARG A 86 4.09 -11.63 -23.82
N SER A 87 4.98 -10.90 -24.49
CA SER A 87 6.44 -11.07 -24.32
C SER A 87 6.86 -10.74 -22.88
N ALA A 88 6.30 -9.68 -22.30
CA ALA A 88 6.56 -9.32 -20.92
C ALA A 88 5.99 -10.37 -19.95
N MET A 89 4.78 -10.88 -20.14
CA MET A 89 4.26 -11.95 -19.28
C MET A 89 5.13 -13.20 -19.27
N GLU A 90 5.67 -13.59 -20.43
CA GLU A 90 6.60 -14.71 -20.54
C GLU A 90 7.91 -14.43 -19.79
N ALA A 91 8.52 -13.27 -20.01
CA ALA A 91 9.77 -12.89 -19.35
C ALA A 91 9.63 -12.82 -17.82
N TRP A 92 8.49 -12.32 -17.33
CA TRP A 92 8.21 -12.15 -15.92
C TRP A 92 7.57 -13.39 -15.26
N ARG A 93 7.23 -14.42 -16.05
CA ARG A 93 6.54 -15.64 -15.62
C ARG A 93 5.24 -15.35 -14.84
N VAL A 94 4.47 -14.39 -15.35
CA VAL A 94 3.18 -14.00 -14.75
C VAL A 94 2.07 -14.94 -15.24
N PRO A 95 1.32 -15.62 -14.35
CA PRO A 95 0.30 -16.59 -14.77
C PRO A 95 -0.80 -15.96 -15.61
N GLY A 96 -1.40 -14.85 -15.15
CA GLY A 96 -2.48 -14.20 -15.87
C GLY A 96 -2.71 -12.75 -15.45
N LEU A 97 -3.13 -11.93 -16.41
CA LEU A 97 -3.49 -10.53 -16.18
C LEU A 97 -4.60 -10.08 -17.12
N SER A 98 -5.24 -8.97 -16.80
CA SER A 98 -6.18 -8.27 -17.68
C SER A 98 -5.80 -6.81 -17.82
N VAL A 99 -6.02 -6.25 -19.02
CA VAL A 99 -5.70 -4.86 -19.37
C VAL A 99 -6.93 -4.21 -19.97
N ALA A 100 -7.23 -2.98 -19.54
CA ALA A 100 -8.10 -2.08 -20.30
C ALA A 100 -7.42 -0.73 -20.55
N VAL A 101 -7.60 -0.22 -21.78
CA VAL A 101 -7.20 1.12 -22.18
C VAL A 101 -8.44 1.84 -22.67
N VAL A 102 -8.76 2.98 -22.06
CA VAL A 102 -9.85 3.86 -22.47
C VAL A 102 -9.29 5.17 -22.98
N LYS A 103 -9.85 5.68 -24.07
CA LYS A 103 -9.49 6.98 -24.62
C LYS A 103 -10.72 7.67 -25.20
N ASP A 104 -10.86 8.96 -24.93
CA ASP A 104 -11.94 9.79 -25.45
C ASP A 104 -13.34 9.21 -25.14
N GLY A 105 -13.47 8.58 -23.96
CA GLY A 105 -14.70 7.96 -23.49
C GLY A 105 -15.09 6.65 -24.19
N ARG A 106 -14.13 5.93 -24.77
CA ARG A 106 -14.32 4.62 -25.43
C ARG A 106 -13.21 3.64 -25.03
N PHE A 107 -13.49 2.34 -25.10
CA PHE A 107 -12.46 1.32 -24.95
C PHE A 107 -11.64 1.21 -26.23
N LEU A 108 -10.31 1.35 -26.12
CA LEU A 108 -9.38 0.96 -27.18
C LEU A 108 -8.95 -0.51 -27.02
N LEU A 109 -8.83 -0.96 -25.77
CA LEU A 109 -8.51 -2.34 -25.41
C LEU A 109 -9.29 -2.73 -24.17
N SER A 110 -9.80 -3.95 -24.14
CA SER A 110 -10.19 -4.64 -22.91
C SER A 110 -10.01 -6.14 -23.11
N LYS A 111 -8.99 -6.72 -22.48
CA LYS A 111 -8.51 -8.07 -22.80
C LYS A 111 -7.86 -8.78 -21.61
N GLY A 112 -8.09 -10.08 -21.51
CA GLY A 112 -7.39 -10.97 -20.60
C GLY A 112 -6.26 -11.75 -21.30
N TYR A 113 -5.25 -12.13 -20.53
CA TYR A 113 -4.06 -12.84 -20.97
C TYR A 113 -3.67 -13.89 -19.94
N GLY A 114 -3.14 -15.03 -20.40
CA GLY A 114 -2.70 -16.11 -19.53
C GLY A 114 -3.86 -16.81 -18.81
N THR A 115 -3.61 -17.33 -17.62
CA THR A 115 -4.53 -18.23 -16.90
C THR A 115 -4.86 -17.73 -15.49
N LYS A 116 -6.08 -18.04 -15.03
CA LYS A 116 -6.56 -17.66 -13.69
C LYS A 116 -5.78 -18.34 -12.58
N ARG A 117 -5.21 -19.51 -12.86
CA ARG A 117 -4.42 -20.32 -11.92
C ARG A 117 -3.24 -20.97 -12.64
N ALA A 118 -2.04 -20.79 -12.12
CA ALA A 118 -0.83 -21.42 -12.62
C ALA A 118 -1.00 -22.95 -12.69
N GLY A 119 -0.51 -23.56 -13.77
CA GLY A 119 -0.62 -25.01 -14.01
C GLY A 119 -2.00 -25.47 -14.50
N THR A 120 -2.90 -24.56 -14.87
CA THR A 120 -4.21 -24.87 -15.47
C THR A 120 -4.38 -24.14 -16.80
N ASP A 121 -5.33 -24.58 -17.62
CA ASP A 121 -5.70 -23.93 -18.89
C ASP A 121 -6.90 -22.97 -18.75
N ASP A 122 -7.33 -22.62 -17.53
CA ASP A 122 -8.49 -21.72 -17.30
C ASP A 122 -8.12 -20.26 -17.66
N PRO A 123 -8.62 -19.71 -18.79
CA PRO A 123 -8.07 -18.48 -19.35
C PRO A 123 -8.60 -17.24 -18.64
N VAL A 124 -7.74 -16.24 -18.43
CA VAL A 124 -8.18 -14.90 -18.02
C VAL A 124 -8.88 -14.22 -19.20
N ASP A 125 -10.04 -13.60 -18.92
CA ASP A 125 -10.77 -12.73 -19.85
C ASP A 125 -10.94 -11.31 -19.29
N ARG A 126 -11.54 -10.41 -20.07
CA ARG A 126 -11.81 -9.01 -19.69
C ARG A 126 -12.76 -8.83 -18.50
N ARG A 127 -13.51 -9.87 -18.13
CA ARG A 127 -14.51 -9.90 -17.04
C ARG A 127 -14.05 -10.70 -15.83
N THR A 128 -12.83 -11.22 -15.87
CA THR A 128 -12.21 -11.97 -14.78
C THR A 128 -11.95 -11.03 -13.61
N LEU A 129 -12.33 -11.47 -12.42
CA LEU A 129 -12.20 -10.69 -11.20
C LEU A 129 -10.81 -10.83 -10.57
N PHE A 130 -10.23 -9.68 -10.22
CA PHE A 130 -8.97 -9.52 -9.50
C PHE A 130 -9.17 -8.52 -8.36
N ALA A 131 -8.44 -8.70 -7.26
CA ALA A 131 -8.39 -7.67 -6.21
C ALA A 131 -7.76 -6.41 -6.79
N ILE A 132 -8.45 -5.27 -6.71
CA ILE A 132 -7.85 -3.98 -7.10
C ILE A 132 -7.12 -3.31 -5.92
N ALA A 133 -7.24 -3.90 -4.72
CA ALA A 133 -6.59 -3.47 -3.51
C ALA A 133 -6.72 -1.95 -3.32
N SER A 134 -5.61 -1.27 -3.04
CA SER A 134 -5.55 0.17 -2.78
C SER A 134 -6.11 1.09 -3.86
N ASN A 135 -6.38 0.63 -5.08
CA ASN A 135 -7.21 1.39 -6.03
C ASN A 135 -8.62 1.70 -5.47
N THR A 136 -9.09 0.91 -4.51
CA THR A 136 -10.31 1.14 -3.74
C THR A 136 -10.34 2.51 -3.04
N LYS A 137 -9.18 3.05 -2.66
CA LYS A 137 -9.07 4.36 -1.98
C LYS A 137 -9.69 5.49 -2.80
N ALA A 138 -9.56 5.43 -4.12
CA ALA A 138 -10.20 6.37 -5.02
C ALA A 138 -11.74 6.32 -4.97
N PHE A 139 -12.32 5.12 -4.81
CA PHE A 139 -13.77 4.95 -4.64
C PHE A 139 -14.24 5.51 -3.29
N THR A 140 -13.45 5.32 -2.23
CA THR A 140 -13.72 5.91 -0.91
C THR A 140 -13.66 7.43 -0.94
N ALA A 141 -12.67 8.01 -1.63
CA ALA A 141 -12.58 9.46 -1.82
C ALA A 141 -13.78 10.00 -2.61
N ALA A 142 -14.20 9.32 -3.68
CA ALA A 142 -15.40 9.69 -4.43
C ALA A 142 -16.68 9.57 -3.60
N ALA A 143 -16.80 8.54 -2.75
CA ALA A 143 -17.93 8.42 -1.82
C ALA A 143 -18.01 9.60 -0.83
N ILE A 144 -16.87 10.05 -0.30
CA ILE A 144 -16.81 11.27 0.51
C ILE A 144 -17.18 12.50 -0.33
N ALA A 145 -16.71 12.62 -1.58
CA ALA A 145 -17.08 13.73 -2.46
C ALA A 145 -18.60 13.83 -2.66
N MET A 146 -19.26 12.69 -2.90
CA MET A 146 -20.71 12.62 -3.03
C MET A 146 -21.41 13.07 -1.74
N LEU A 147 -20.87 12.72 -0.56
CA LEU A 147 -21.40 13.16 0.72
C LEU A 147 -21.13 14.65 1.01
N VAL A 148 -20.07 15.22 0.44
CA VAL A 148 -19.81 16.66 0.47
C VAL A 148 -20.86 17.40 -0.35
N GLU A 149 -21.18 16.91 -1.53
CA GLU A 149 -22.22 17.48 -2.40
C GLU A 149 -23.63 17.32 -1.81
N ASP A 150 -23.89 16.19 -1.13
CA ASP A 150 -25.12 15.97 -0.37
C ASP A 150 -25.20 16.88 0.90
N GLY A 151 -24.16 17.69 1.19
CA GLY A 151 -24.09 18.59 2.34
C GLY A 151 -23.92 17.89 3.69
N LYS A 152 -23.56 16.60 3.69
CA LYS A 152 -23.49 15.75 4.90
C LYS A 152 -22.10 15.72 5.53
N VAL A 153 -21.06 15.95 4.74
CA VAL A 153 -19.66 16.01 5.15
C VAL A 153 -19.03 17.28 4.59
N ARG A 154 -18.03 17.84 5.24
CA ARG A 154 -17.08 18.77 4.60
C ARG A 154 -15.70 18.15 4.57
N TRP A 155 -14.90 18.46 3.55
CA TRP A 155 -13.49 18.03 3.46
C TRP A 155 -12.70 18.38 4.73
N ASP A 156 -13.00 19.53 5.33
CA ASP A 156 -12.37 20.04 6.55
C ASP A 156 -13.19 19.83 7.83
N ASP A 157 -14.15 18.91 7.82
CA ASP A 157 -14.78 18.54 9.08
C ASP A 157 -13.75 17.86 10.01
N PRO A 158 -13.75 18.19 11.32
CA PRO A 158 -13.09 17.37 12.32
C PRO A 158 -13.61 15.94 12.25
N VAL A 159 -12.73 14.94 12.16
CA VAL A 159 -13.15 13.53 12.07
C VAL A 159 -14.04 13.15 13.25
N ARG A 160 -13.73 13.66 14.45
CA ARG A 160 -14.53 13.46 15.67
C ARG A 160 -15.99 13.91 15.59
N ARG A 161 -16.36 14.75 14.61
CA ARG A 161 -17.77 15.10 14.34
C ARG A 161 -18.55 13.89 13.83
N HIS A 162 -17.88 13.05 13.05
CA HIS A 162 -18.45 11.85 12.43
C HIS A 162 -18.13 10.60 13.24
N LEU A 163 -16.93 10.53 13.82
CA LEU A 163 -16.43 9.40 14.60
C LEU A 163 -15.94 9.90 15.98
N PRO A 164 -16.85 10.22 16.93
CA PRO A 164 -16.48 10.83 18.21
C PRO A 164 -15.66 9.91 19.13
N TRP A 165 -15.62 8.61 18.82
CA TRP A 165 -14.88 7.58 19.53
C TRP A 165 -13.46 7.35 18.97
N LEU A 166 -13.12 7.91 17.81
CA LEU A 166 -11.79 7.73 17.22
C LEU A 166 -10.78 8.59 17.96
N GLU A 167 -9.75 7.94 18.50
CA GLU A 167 -8.63 8.58 19.17
C GLU A 167 -7.31 8.24 18.48
N MET A 168 -6.46 9.24 18.33
CA MET A 168 -5.07 9.10 17.90
C MET A 168 -4.15 9.19 19.12
N TYR A 169 -2.91 8.72 18.98
CA TYR A 169 -1.91 8.71 20.05
C TYR A 169 -1.72 10.06 20.76
N ASN A 170 -1.82 11.16 20.01
CA ASN A 170 -1.71 12.52 20.55
C ASN A 170 -3.11 13.19 20.58
N PRO A 171 -3.58 13.67 21.76
CA PRO A 171 -4.86 14.37 21.88
C PRO A 171 -5.03 15.57 20.95
N TYR A 172 -3.95 16.28 20.63
CA TYR A 172 -3.97 17.36 19.63
C TYR A 172 -4.34 16.84 18.25
N VAL A 173 -3.73 15.72 17.82
CA VAL A 173 -4.05 15.09 16.54
C VAL A 173 -5.50 14.60 16.54
N THR A 174 -5.97 13.98 17.63
CA THR A 174 -7.39 13.59 17.78
C THR A 174 -8.35 14.76 17.56
N ALA A 175 -8.05 15.93 18.15
CA ALA A 175 -8.88 17.13 17.99
C ALA A 175 -8.78 17.77 16.58
N GLU A 176 -7.60 17.70 15.98
CA GLU A 176 -7.26 18.44 14.75
C GLU A 176 -7.29 17.62 13.46
N LEU A 177 -7.47 16.29 13.54
CA LEU A 177 -7.64 15.42 12.39
C LEU A 177 -8.89 15.80 11.60
N ARG A 178 -8.74 16.01 10.29
CA ARG A 178 -9.81 16.35 9.35
C ARG A 178 -10.09 15.21 8.38
N VAL A 179 -11.29 15.17 7.82
CA VAL A 179 -11.66 14.19 6.80
C VAL A 179 -10.66 14.18 5.64
N ARG A 180 -10.18 15.35 5.18
CA ARG A 180 -9.14 15.43 4.15
C ARG A 180 -7.81 14.78 4.55
N ASP A 181 -7.42 14.84 5.82
CA ASP A 181 -6.15 14.25 6.29
C ASP A 181 -6.17 12.72 6.19
N LEU A 182 -7.36 12.13 6.32
CA LEU A 182 -7.57 10.69 6.15
C LEU A 182 -7.27 10.25 4.71
N LEU A 183 -7.68 11.07 3.74
CA LEU A 183 -7.62 10.77 2.32
C LEU A 183 -6.29 11.11 1.67
N CYS A 184 -5.39 11.82 2.37
CA CYS A 184 -4.10 12.24 1.82
C CYS A 184 -2.87 11.87 2.67
N HIS A 185 -2.99 10.84 3.52
CA HIS A 185 -1.86 10.17 4.18
C HIS A 185 -0.95 11.09 4.99
N ARG A 186 -1.55 11.95 5.82
CA ARG A 186 -0.81 12.96 6.59
C ARG A 186 -1.19 13.03 8.07
N SER A 187 -1.61 11.90 8.63
CA SER A 187 -1.98 11.74 10.04
C SER A 187 -0.79 11.75 11.01
N GLY A 188 0.44 11.64 10.49
CA GLY A 188 1.68 11.50 11.29
C GLY A 188 2.05 10.04 11.59
N LEU A 189 1.21 9.09 11.20
CA LEU A 189 1.57 7.67 11.21
C LEU A 189 2.64 7.38 10.16
N GLY A 190 3.48 6.37 10.43
CA GLY A 190 4.40 5.85 9.44
C GLY A 190 3.70 5.05 8.34
N THR A 191 4.39 4.86 7.22
CA THR A 191 3.87 4.03 6.12
C THR A 191 3.60 2.61 6.63
N PHE A 192 2.37 2.12 6.45
CA PHE A 192 1.84 0.83 6.92
C PHE A 192 1.81 0.62 8.44
N SER A 193 2.03 1.67 9.23
CA SER A 193 1.93 1.59 10.70
C SER A 193 0.54 1.13 11.13
N GLY A 194 0.50 0.05 11.93
CA GLY A 194 -0.71 -0.59 12.41
C GLY A 194 -1.37 -1.59 11.44
N ASP A 195 -0.78 -1.92 10.29
CA ASP A 195 -1.46 -2.79 9.31
C ASP A 195 -1.67 -4.24 9.78
N LEU A 196 -0.87 -4.70 10.75
CA LEU A 196 -1.13 -5.97 11.44
C LEU A 196 -2.51 -6.01 12.12
N LEU A 197 -3.09 -4.86 12.49
CA LEU A 197 -4.39 -4.79 13.17
C LEU A 197 -5.54 -5.30 12.30
N TRP A 198 -5.49 -5.10 10.99
CA TRP A 198 -6.54 -5.56 10.07
C TRP A 198 -6.14 -6.84 9.34
N TYR A 199 -4.84 -7.11 9.18
CA TYR A 199 -4.35 -8.22 8.39
C TYR A 199 -4.73 -9.58 9.00
N GLY A 200 -5.75 -10.22 8.42
CA GLY A 200 -6.26 -11.53 8.80
C GLY A 200 -6.82 -11.63 10.22
N THR A 201 -7.01 -10.50 10.92
CA THR A 201 -7.56 -10.52 12.29
C THR A 201 -9.08 -10.68 12.29
N SER A 202 -9.63 -11.11 13.43
CA SER A 202 -11.08 -11.11 13.65
C SER A 202 -11.64 -9.75 14.09
N TYR A 203 -10.82 -8.69 14.12
CA TYR A 203 -11.26 -7.38 14.59
C TYR A 203 -12.22 -6.71 13.60
N SER A 204 -13.27 -6.10 14.13
CA SER A 204 -14.12 -5.18 13.38
C SER A 204 -13.37 -3.90 12.98
N PRO A 205 -13.83 -3.16 11.95
CA PRO A 205 -13.31 -1.84 11.62
C PRO A 205 -13.13 -0.91 12.83
N ARG A 206 -14.12 -0.89 13.73
CA ARG A 206 -14.09 -0.08 14.94
C ARG A 206 -13.01 -0.53 15.92
N GLU A 207 -12.84 -1.82 16.10
CA GLU A 207 -11.80 -2.38 16.97
C GLU A 207 -10.39 -2.08 16.45
N ILE A 208 -10.18 -2.16 15.13
CA ILE A 208 -8.93 -1.77 14.48
C ILE A 208 -8.63 -0.30 14.76
N LEU A 209 -9.63 0.57 14.56
CA LEU A 209 -9.48 2.01 14.72
C LEU A 209 -9.34 2.47 16.18
N ASP A 210 -10.00 1.82 17.14
CA ASP A 210 -9.83 2.14 18.57
C ASP A 210 -8.39 1.87 19.05
N ARG A 211 -7.68 0.95 18.39
CA ARG A 211 -6.28 0.62 18.69
C ARG A 211 -5.29 1.63 18.09
N ALA A 212 -5.74 2.51 17.18
CA ALA A 212 -4.88 3.53 16.57
C ALA A 212 -4.31 4.52 17.61
N LYS A 213 -4.95 4.69 18.77
CA LYS A 213 -4.42 5.47 19.90
C LYS A 213 -3.12 4.91 20.49
N HIS A 214 -2.79 3.65 20.20
CA HIS A 214 -1.54 3.01 20.66
C HIS A 214 -0.40 3.12 19.63
N LEU A 215 -0.66 3.63 18.42
CA LEU A 215 0.35 3.78 17.38
C LEU A 215 1.18 5.05 17.59
N LYS A 216 2.47 4.89 17.91
CA LYS A 216 3.40 6.01 18.04
C LYS A 216 3.58 6.66 16.67
N PRO A 217 3.41 7.99 16.54
CA PRO A 217 3.62 8.66 15.26
C PRO A 217 5.10 8.61 14.85
N GLU A 218 5.36 8.43 13.56
CA GLU A 218 6.73 8.45 13.00
C GLU A 218 7.25 9.90 12.91
N GLY A 219 6.35 10.85 12.68
CA GLY A 219 6.69 12.25 12.58
C GLY A 219 5.54 13.20 12.96
N PRO A 220 5.81 14.52 12.93
CA PRO A 220 4.80 15.50 13.28
C PRO A 220 3.57 15.45 12.36
N PHE A 221 2.41 15.80 12.92
CA PHE A 221 1.15 15.81 12.20
C PHE A 221 1.22 16.74 10.97
N ARG A 222 0.76 16.24 9.81
CA ARG A 222 0.76 16.91 8.50
C ARG A 222 2.12 17.27 7.89
N THR A 223 3.25 16.88 8.47
CA THR A 223 4.56 17.31 7.95
C THR A 223 5.17 16.36 6.92
N HIS A 224 4.73 15.11 6.85
CA HIS A 224 5.22 14.14 5.89
C HIS A 224 4.09 13.23 5.40
N TYR A 225 4.35 12.59 4.26
CA TYR A 225 3.54 11.51 3.74
C TYR A 225 3.82 10.23 4.54
N GLY A 226 2.77 9.61 5.05
CA GLY A 226 2.80 8.32 5.74
C GLY A 226 1.59 7.51 5.33
N TYR A 227 1.80 6.56 4.41
CA TYR A 227 0.70 5.81 3.81
C TYR A 227 -0.03 4.96 4.85
N SER A 228 -1.33 5.18 5.03
CA SER A 228 -2.09 4.52 6.08
C SER A 228 -3.38 3.90 5.56
N ASN A 229 -3.45 2.57 5.60
CA ASN A 229 -4.71 1.85 5.35
C ASN A 229 -5.74 2.13 6.44
N LEU A 230 -5.30 2.25 7.70
CA LEU A 230 -6.16 2.61 8.83
C LEU A 230 -6.88 3.94 8.60
N MET A 231 -6.23 4.95 8.06
CA MET A 231 -6.89 6.23 7.83
C MET A 231 -7.94 6.16 6.70
N PHE A 232 -7.75 5.30 5.70
CA PHE A 232 -8.79 5.02 4.71
C PHE A 232 -9.93 4.16 5.26
N LEU A 233 -9.64 3.27 6.21
CA LEU A 233 -10.67 2.57 6.97
C LEU A 233 -11.53 3.58 7.77
N ALA A 234 -10.90 4.55 8.44
CA ALA A 234 -11.61 5.63 9.11
C ALA A 234 -12.45 6.48 8.13
N ALA A 235 -11.96 6.73 6.92
CA ALA A 235 -12.76 7.39 5.89
C ALA A 235 -13.99 6.56 5.48
N GLY A 236 -13.86 5.23 5.42
CA GLY A 236 -15.00 4.32 5.23
C GLY A 236 -16.04 4.42 6.36
N GLU A 237 -15.60 4.52 7.60
CA GLU A 237 -16.49 4.74 8.75
C GLU A 237 -17.16 6.12 8.71
N VAL A 238 -16.49 7.16 8.19
CA VAL A 238 -17.13 8.47 7.92
C VAL A 238 -18.22 8.33 6.86
N VAL A 239 -17.96 7.59 5.77
CA VAL A 239 -19.00 7.27 4.76
C VAL A 239 -20.18 6.57 5.42
N ALA A 240 -19.92 5.61 6.31
CA ALA A 240 -20.99 4.87 6.97
C ALA A 240 -21.83 5.76 7.91
N SER A 241 -21.16 6.55 8.74
CA SER A 241 -21.80 7.45 9.70
C SER A 241 -22.63 8.54 9.02
N ALA A 242 -22.08 9.21 8.00
CA ALA A 242 -22.79 10.29 7.31
C ALA A 242 -23.77 9.79 6.24
N GLY A 243 -23.46 8.66 5.59
CA GLY A 243 -24.26 8.08 4.52
C GLY A 243 -25.45 7.24 5.00
N GLY A 244 -25.45 6.79 6.27
CA GLY A 244 -26.55 6.02 6.87
C GLY A 244 -26.64 4.56 6.39
N LYS A 245 -25.56 4.03 5.80
CA LYS A 245 -25.43 2.64 5.33
C LYS A 245 -23.96 2.25 5.35
N SER A 246 -23.62 0.96 5.36
CA SER A 246 -22.21 0.53 5.32
C SER A 246 -21.49 1.07 4.09
N TRP A 247 -20.16 1.21 4.18
CA TRP A 247 -19.33 1.63 3.04
C TRP A 247 -19.57 0.73 1.82
N ASN A 248 -19.62 -0.59 2.01
CA ASN A 248 -19.91 -1.57 0.97
C ASN A 248 -21.22 -1.25 0.23
N ALA A 249 -22.32 -1.07 0.99
CA ALA A 249 -23.63 -0.78 0.42
C ALA A 249 -23.66 0.59 -0.27
N PHE A 250 -22.96 1.59 0.28
CA PHE A 250 -22.85 2.90 -0.34
C PHE A 250 -22.14 2.83 -1.69
N VAL A 251 -20.95 2.23 -1.74
CA VAL A 251 -20.17 2.12 -2.98
C VAL A 251 -20.90 1.28 -4.02
N GLU A 252 -21.50 0.17 -3.62
CA GLU A 252 -22.26 -0.67 -4.54
C GLU A 252 -23.46 0.08 -5.17
N GLU A 253 -24.26 0.77 -4.35
CA GLU A 253 -25.46 1.47 -4.81
C GLU A 253 -25.16 2.77 -5.56
N ARG A 254 -24.28 3.61 -4.99
CA ARG A 254 -24.07 4.98 -5.46
C ARG A 254 -23.02 5.05 -6.55
N ILE A 255 -22.12 4.06 -6.67
CA ILE A 255 -21.03 4.05 -7.66
C ILE A 255 -21.16 2.86 -8.61
N LEU A 256 -21.00 1.62 -8.11
CA LEU A 256 -20.85 0.44 -8.99
C LEU A 256 -22.09 0.21 -9.87
N LYS A 257 -23.29 0.19 -9.27
CA LYS A 257 -24.55 0.02 -10.00
C LYS A 257 -24.81 1.15 -10.99
N ARG A 258 -24.48 2.39 -10.63
CA ARG A 258 -24.67 3.58 -11.48
C ARG A 258 -23.76 3.57 -12.71
N LEU A 259 -22.56 3.01 -12.58
CA LEU A 259 -21.62 2.86 -13.69
C LEU A 259 -21.78 1.56 -14.48
N GLY A 260 -22.72 0.68 -14.11
CA GLY A 260 -22.86 -0.63 -14.72
C GLY A 260 -21.64 -1.53 -14.49
N MET A 261 -20.96 -1.38 -13.34
CA MET A 261 -19.87 -2.24 -12.91
C MET A 261 -20.44 -3.51 -12.27
N ASP A 262 -21.04 -4.37 -13.10
CA ASP A 262 -21.87 -5.49 -12.69
C ASP A 262 -21.07 -6.70 -12.16
N ARG A 263 -19.78 -6.80 -12.49
CA ARG A 263 -18.89 -7.85 -11.99
C ARG A 263 -18.29 -7.46 -10.65
N SER A 264 -17.97 -6.18 -10.44
CA SER A 264 -17.31 -5.68 -9.24
C SER A 264 -18.04 -6.08 -7.95
N ALA A 265 -17.25 -6.39 -6.92
CA ALA A 265 -17.68 -6.74 -5.58
C ALA A 265 -16.97 -5.88 -4.54
N THR A 266 -17.59 -5.69 -3.39
CA THR A 266 -16.99 -4.98 -2.24
C THR A 266 -16.59 -5.93 -1.11
N SER A 267 -16.80 -7.24 -1.30
CA SER A 267 -16.39 -8.29 -0.37
C SER A 267 -15.83 -9.49 -1.14
N VAL A 268 -14.78 -10.11 -0.61
CA VAL A 268 -14.23 -11.34 -1.17
C VAL A 268 -15.18 -12.54 -0.99
N ARG A 269 -16.12 -12.45 -0.05
CA ARG A 269 -17.12 -13.50 0.20
C ARG A 269 -18.08 -13.69 -0.96
N ASP A 270 -18.23 -12.66 -1.81
CA ASP A 270 -19.09 -12.73 -2.99
C ASP A 270 -18.44 -13.51 -4.15
N LEU A 271 -17.11 -13.75 -4.13
CA LEU A 271 -16.37 -14.26 -5.28
C LEU A 271 -16.90 -15.59 -5.80
N VAL A 272 -17.16 -16.54 -4.89
CA VAL A 272 -17.68 -17.86 -5.25
C VAL A 272 -19.02 -17.74 -5.98
N SER A 273 -19.94 -16.91 -5.47
CA SER A 273 -21.24 -16.69 -6.10
C SER A 273 -21.14 -15.96 -7.45
N ARG A 274 -20.12 -15.12 -7.62
CA ARG A 274 -19.88 -14.37 -8.87
C ARG A 274 -19.19 -15.22 -9.95
N GLY A 275 -18.43 -16.24 -9.58
CA GLY A 275 -17.61 -17.02 -10.51
C GLY A 275 -16.57 -16.17 -11.26
N ASN A 276 -15.85 -16.76 -12.22
CA ASN A 276 -14.87 -16.09 -13.10
C ASN A 276 -13.95 -15.09 -12.36
N PHE A 277 -13.15 -15.59 -11.42
CA PHE A 277 -12.17 -14.84 -10.64
C PHE A 277 -10.81 -15.53 -10.71
N ALA A 278 -9.73 -14.75 -10.63
CA ALA A 278 -8.38 -15.28 -10.64
C ALA A 278 -8.01 -15.86 -9.26
N THR A 279 -7.11 -16.86 -9.24
CA THR A 279 -6.45 -17.34 -8.02
C THR A 279 -5.23 -16.47 -7.75
N PRO A 280 -5.00 -15.96 -6.52
CA PRO A 280 -3.79 -15.22 -6.20
C PRO A 280 -2.55 -16.13 -6.20
N HIS A 281 -1.37 -15.57 -6.48
CA HIS A 281 -0.12 -16.32 -6.45
C HIS A 281 0.96 -15.65 -5.61
N LYS A 282 1.60 -16.42 -4.74
CA LYS A 282 2.86 -16.01 -4.11
C LYS A 282 3.96 -16.04 -5.17
N THR A 283 4.48 -14.86 -5.49
CA THR A 283 5.50 -14.69 -6.53
C THR A 283 6.91 -14.69 -5.93
N ASN A 284 7.75 -15.59 -6.43
CA ASN A 284 9.19 -15.60 -6.23
C ASN A 284 9.89 -15.07 -7.50
N ALA A 285 11.21 -14.91 -7.48
CA ALA A 285 11.97 -14.36 -8.62
C ALA A 285 11.67 -15.05 -9.96
N ASN A 286 11.37 -16.36 -9.94
CA ASN A 286 11.22 -17.18 -11.14
C ASN A 286 9.97 -18.07 -11.13
N ASP A 287 9.05 -17.90 -10.18
CA ASP A 287 7.89 -18.80 -10.02
C ASP A 287 6.71 -18.08 -9.35
N SER A 288 5.49 -18.54 -9.61
CA SER A 288 4.26 -18.02 -9.01
C SER A 288 3.37 -19.18 -8.57
N GLN A 289 3.28 -19.38 -7.25
CA GLN A 289 2.56 -20.51 -6.66
C GLN A 289 1.17 -20.10 -6.18
N PRO A 290 0.10 -20.84 -6.52
CA PRO A 290 -1.26 -20.49 -6.10
C PRO A 290 -1.38 -20.46 -4.57
N ILE A 291 -2.03 -19.43 -4.05
CA ILE A 291 -2.39 -19.30 -2.62
C ILE A 291 -3.89 -19.08 -2.48
N GLU A 292 -4.38 -19.20 -1.25
CA GLU A 292 -5.79 -18.95 -0.94
C GLU A 292 -6.09 -17.45 -0.89
N TRP A 293 -7.36 -17.09 -1.15
CA TRP A 293 -7.85 -15.73 -0.93
C TRP A 293 -7.91 -15.44 0.57
N VAL A 294 -7.38 -14.27 0.98
CA VAL A 294 -7.45 -13.75 2.35
C VAL A 294 -8.61 -12.76 2.50
N ASN A 295 -9.37 -12.85 3.60
CA ASN A 295 -10.48 -11.94 3.82
C ASN A 295 -10.01 -10.54 4.24
N TRP A 296 -10.27 -9.53 3.41
CA TRP A 296 -9.97 -8.11 3.64
C TRP A 296 -11.22 -7.27 3.96
N ASP A 297 -12.36 -7.90 4.25
CA ASP A 297 -13.63 -7.19 4.50
C ASP A 297 -13.55 -6.17 5.66
N SER A 298 -12.73 -6.43 6.68
CA SER A 298 -12.54 -5.50 7.82
C SER A 298 -11.81 -4.21 7.43
N MET A 299 -11.11 -4.19 6.30
CA MET A 299 -10.45 -3.00 5.74
C MET A 299 -11.03 -2.60 4.38
N ALA A 300 -12.28 -2.97 4.09
CA ALA A 300 -12.85 -2.87 2.74
C ALA A 300 -12.70 -1.47 2.10
N ALA A 301 -12.88 -0.39 2.87
CA ALA A 301 -12.74 0.98 2.38
C ALA A 301 -11.32 1.38 1.95
N ALA A 302 -10.29 0.65 2.39
CA ALA A 302 -8.92 0.87 2.00
C ALA A 302 -8.47 -0.04 0.84
N GLY A 303 -9.13 -1.17 0.59
CA GLY A 303 -8.66 -2.14 -0.41
C GLY A 303 -9.55 -3.33 -0.75
N GLY A 304 -10.82 -3.34 -0.35
CA GLY A 304 -11.69 -4.52 -0.47
C GLY A 304 -12.41 -4.70 -1.81
N ILE A 305 -12.25 -3.79 -2.79
CA ILE A 305 -12.90 -3.97 -4.09
C ILE A 305 -12.20 -5.07 -4.88
N VAL A 306 -13.00 -5.96 -5.44
CA VAL A 306 -12.60 -6.91 -6.48
C VAL A 306 -13.29 -6.48 -7.77
N SER A 307 -12.56 -6.38 -8.88
CA SER A 307 -13.08 -5.83 -10.13
C SER A 307 -12.48 -6.52 -11.36
N SER A 308 -12.97 -6.16 -12.54
CA SER A 308 -12.44 -6.60 -13.83
C SER A 308 -11.94 -5.42 -14.66
N ALA A 309 -11.20 -5.71 -15.73
CA ALA A 309 -10.71 -4.69 -16.66
C ALA A 309 -11.85 -3.85 -17.26
N ASP A 310 -12.97 -4.48 -17.65
CA ASP A 310 -14.15 -3.76 -18.14
C ASP A 310 -14.74 -2.79 -17.12
N ASP A 311 -14.97 -3.25 -15.90
CA ASP A 311 -15.61 -2.43 -14.86
C ASP A 311 -14.69 -1.27 -14.45
N MET A 312 -13.39 -1.55 -14.31
CA MET A 312 -12.40 -0.50 -14.09
C MET A 312 -12.28 0.48 -15.26
N GLY A 313 -12.47 0.02 -16.50
CA GLY A 313 -12.56 0.91 -17.66
C GLY A 313 -13.72 1.90 -17.58
N ARG A 314 -14.90 1.44 -17.13
CA ARG A 314 -16.05 2.33 -16.88
C ARG A 314 -15.77 3.34 -15.77
N TRP A 315 -15.15 2.90 -14.68
CA TRP A 315 -14.69 3.77 -13.61
C TRP A 315 -13.71 4.85 -14.11
N MET A 316 -12.70 4.47 -14.90
CA MET A 316 -11.73 5.41 -15.46
C MET A 316 -12.39 6.44 -16.39
N MET A 317 -13.34 6.02 -17.23
CA MET A 317 -14.08 6.95 -18.09
C MET A 317 -14.91 7.95 -17.27
N ALA A 318 -15.61 7.50 -16.21
CA ALA A 318 -16.34 8.39 -15.33
C ALA A 318 -15.42 9.41 -14.64
N GLN A 319 -14.25 8.96 -14.16
CA GLN A 319 -13.23 9.82 -13.56
C GLN A 319 -12.71 10.88 -14.54
N LEU A 320 -12.33 10.48 -15.76
CA LEU A 320 -11.85 11.40 -16.81
C LEU A 320 -12.93 12.40 -17.26
N ARG A 321 -14.21 11.99 -17.21
CA ARG A 321 -15.37 12.87 -17.45
C ARG A 321 -15.82 13.62 -16.19
N GLN A 322 -14.96 13.69 -15.18
CA GLN A 322 -15.17 14.44 -13.94
C GLN A 322 -16.47 14.05 -13.22
N GLY A 323 -16.77 12.75 -13.21
CA GLY A 323 -17.96 12.14 -12.59
C GLY A 323 -19.16 12.00 -13.51
N GLN A 324 -19.13 12.51 -14.74
CA GLN A 324 -20.26 12.39 -15.67
C GLN A 324 -20.41 10.95 -16.17
N ILE A 325 -21.63 10.43 -16.06
CA ILE A 325 -22.01 9.10 -16.58
C ILE A 325 -22.59 9.26 -17.99
N ASP A 326 -23.58 10.14 -18.12
CA ASP A 326 -24.27 10.50 -19.36
C ASP A 326 -24.72 11.98 -19.31
N ASP A 327 -25.59 12.39 -20.23
CA ASP A 327 -26.08 13.77 -20.35
C ASP A 327 -26.94 14.23 -19.16
N HIS A 328 -27.44 13.29 -18.35
CA HIS A 328 -28.40 13.53 -17.28
C HIS A 328 -27.90 13.06 -15.91
N GLN A 329 -26.89 12.21 -15.86
CA GLN A 329 -26.38 11.59 -14.63
C GLN A 329 -24.91 11.90 -14.39
N ARG A 330 -24.60 12.21 -13.13
CA ARG A 330 -23.25 12.50 -12.64
C ARG A 330 -23.09 11.93 -11.23
N LEU A 331 -21.94 11.32 -10.95
CA LEU A 331 -21.58 10.81 -9.62
C LEU A 331 -21.18 11.95 -8.69
N PHE A 332 -20.27 12.80 -9.14
CA PHE A 332 -19.75 13.96 -8.42
C PHE A 332 -19.40 15.06 -9.44
N SER A 333 -19.39 16.31 -8.99
CA SER A 333 -19.11 17.52 -9.77
C SER A 333 -17.66 17.62 -10.27
N ALA A 334 -17.45 18.50 -11.26
CA ALA A 334 -16.11 18.85 -11.71
C ALA A 334 -15.26 19.52 -10.62
N GLU A 335 -15.88 20.27 -9.70
CA GLU A 335 -15.22 20.85 -8.53
C GLU A 335 -14.70 19.76 -7.58
N SER A 336 -15.54 18.78 -7.25
CA SER A 336 -15.12 17.61 -6.47
C SER A 336 -14.02 16.81 -7.15
N SER A 337 -14.10 16.63 -8.48
CA SER A 337 -13.03 15.99 -9.26
C SER A 337 -11.71 16.76 -9.15
N HIS A 338 -11.77 18.10 -9.24
CA HIS A 338 -10.60 18.95 -9.10
C HIS A 338 -10.01 18.89 -7.69
N GLU A 339 -10.83 18.91 -6.65
CA GLU A 339 -10.35 18.80 -5.26
C GLU A 339 -9.69 17.44 -5.00
N MET A 340 -10.28 16.34 -5.47
CA MET A 340 -9.69 15.00 -5.34
C MET A 340 -8.32 14.88 -6.02
N TRP A 341 -8.11 15.60 -7.12
CA TRP A 341 -6.87 15.56 -7.90
C TRP A 341 -5.92 16.74 -7.64
N SER A 342 -6.22 17.57 -6.65
CA SER A 342 -5.34 18.66 -6.23
C SER A 342 -4.24 18.12 -5.32
N ALA A 343 -3.04 18.71 -5.36
CA ALA A 343 -1.93 18.28 -4.53
C ALA A 343 -2.17 18.62 -3.05
N GLN A 344 -2.44 17.62 -2.21
CA GLN A 344 -2.77 17.80 -0.79
C GLN A 344 -1.57 17.50 0.13
N MET A 345 -0.69 16.59 -0.31
CA MET A 345 0.53 16.18 0.40
C MET A 345 1.69 16.04 -0.58
N PRO A 346 2.68 16.94 -0.60
CA PRO A 346 3.86 16.78 -1.44
C PRO A 346 4.68 15.54 -1.04
N ILE A 347 5.18 14.82 -2.04
CA ILE A 347 6.05 13.65 -1.86
C ILE A 347 7.40 13.98 -2.49
N ARG A 348 8.48 13.79 -1.74
CA ARG A 348 9.83 14.04 -2.24
C ARG A 348 10.17 13.04 -3.34
N ILE A 349 10.77 13.54 -4.42
CA ILE A 349 11.37 12.69 -5.46
C ILE A 349 12.78 12.32 -5.00
N GLY A 350 13.00 11.02 -4.74
CA GLY A 350 14.32 10.49 -4.38
C GLY A 350 15.25 10.36 -5.59
N PRO A 351 16.58 10.23 -5.39
CA PRO A 351 17.56 10.16 -6.48
C PRO A 351 17.27 9.06 -7.51
N ARG A 352 16.86 7.87 -7.07
CA ARG A 352 16.52 6.74 -7.96
C ARG A 352 15.29 7.04 -8.81
N ALA A 353 14.24 7.59 -8.20
CA ALA A 353 13.04 8.02 -8.91
C ALA A 353 13.38 9.12 -9.95
N SER A 354 14.21 10.10 -9.60
CA SER A 354 14.66 11.14 -10.54
C SER A 354 15.47 10.58 -11.71
N GLN A 355 16.31 9.55 -11.48
CA GLN A 355 17.04 8.89 -12.57
C GLN A 355 16.11 8.07 -13.48
N ARG A 356 15.14 7.36 -12.88
CA ARG A 356 14.19 6.52 -13.60
C ARG A 356 13.17 7.35 -14.40
N PHE A 357 12.74 8.48 -13.85
CA PHE A 357 11.77 9.40 -14.44
C PHE A 357 12.36 10.82 -14.49
N PRO A 358 13.30 11.09 -15.39
CA PRO A 358 14.01 12.38 -15.46
C PRO A 358 13.11 13.56 -15.84
N THR A 359 11.92 13.28 -16.39
CA THR A 359 10.92 14.28 -16.76
C THR A 359 9.84 14.49 -15.70
N THR A 360 9.97 13.87 -14.52
CA THR A 360 9.07 14.10 -13.40
C THR A 360 9.66 15.17 -12.48
N HIS A 361 8.96 16.30 -12.39
CA HIS A 361 9.34 17.47 -11.60
C HIS A 361 8.61 17.54 -10.25
N PHE A 362 7.43 16.93 -10.13
CA PHE A 362 6.71 16.86 -8.87
C PHE A 362 6.11 15.47 -8.61
N ARG A 363 5.97 15.16 -7.32
CA ARG A 363 5.10 14.09 -6.83
C ARG A 363 4.29 14.63 -5.66
N ALA A 364 3.04 14.24 -5.61
CA ALA A 364 2.14 14.57 -4.52
C ALA A 364 1.09 13.46 -4.37
N TYR A 365 0.32 13.56 -3.29
CA TYR A 365 -0.89 12.78 -3.11
C TYR A 365 -2.08 13.74 -3.01
N GLY A 366 -3.14 13.43 -3.75
CA GLY A 366 -4.45 14.07 -3.68
C GLY A 366 -5.34 13.42 -2.64
N LEU A 367 -6.64 13.38 -2.87
CA LEU A 367 -7.58 12.65 -2.01
C LEU A 367 -7.79 11.26 -2.63
N GLY A 368 -7.06 10.26 -2.15
CA GLY A 368 -7.12 8.87 -2.66
C GLY A 368 -6.39 8.64 -3.98
N TRP A 369 -5.58 9.59 -4.45
CA TRP A 369 -4.89 9.53 -5.74
C TRP A 369 -3.42 9.94 -5.62
N SER A 370 -2.52 9.16 -6.23
CA SER A 370 -1.14 9.58 -6.49
C SER A 370 -1.10 10.54 -7.67
N LEU A 371 -0.30 11.61 -7.53
CA LEU A 371 -0.16 12.66 -8.52
C LEU A 371 1.31 12.86 -8.87
N SER A 372 1.60 12.96 -10.17
CA SER A 372 2.92 13.35 -10.66
C SER A 372 2.79 13.98 -12.04
N ASP A 373 3.87 14.52 -12.58
CA ASP A 373 4.02 14.75 -14.00
C ASP A 373 4.87 13.65 -14.65
N TYR A 374 4.62 13.43 -15.93
CA TYR A 374 5.45 12.59 -16.78
C TYR A 374 5.46 13.17 -18.18
N ARG A 375 6.65 13.56 -18.66
CA ARG A 375 6.84 14.21 -19.97
C ARG A 375 5.88 15.41 -20.17
N GLY A 376 5.70 16.21 -19.11
CA GLY A 376 4.88 17.42 -19.12
C GLY A 376 3.37 17.20 -19.03
N SER A 377 2.88 15.96 -18.92
CA SER A 377 1.46 15.65 -18.70
C SER A 377 1.20 15.25 -17.25
N LYS A 378 0.06 15.64 -16.68
CA LYS A 378 -0.35 15.20 -15.35
C LYS A 378 -0.72 13.73 -15.38
N LEU A 379 -0.16 12.98 -14.44
CA LEU A 379 -0.55 11.62 -14.12
C LEU A 379 -1.39 11.62 -12.85
N VAL A 380 -2.53 10.92 -12.91
CA VAL A 380 -3.41 10.67 -11.77
C VAL A 380 -3.66 9.17 -11.69
N GLY A 381 -3.17 8.52 -10.64
CA GLY A 381 -3.22 7.06 -10.58
C GLY A 381 -3.13 6.50 -9.18
N HIS A 382 -3.19 5.19 -9.08
CA HIS A 382 -2.92 4.47 -7.85
C HIS A 382 -2.50 3.03 -8.18
N GLY A 383 -1.61 2.48 -7.36
CA GLY A 383 -1.27 1.04 -7.38
C GLY A 383 -2.00 0.27 -6.31
N GLY A 384 -2.11 -1.03 -6.47
CA GLY A 384 -2.79 -1.89 -5.51
C GLY A 384 -1.98 -3.16 -5.28
N GLY A 385 -1.71 -3.47 -4.01
CA GLY A 385 -1.17 -4.75 -3.58
C GLY A 385 -2.19 -5.47 -2.70
N TYR A 386 -2.57 -6.67 -3.12
CA TYR A 386 -3.34 -7.64 -2.35
C TYR A 386 -2.52 -8.93 -2.28
N ASP A 387 -2.80 -9.79 -1.31
CA ASP A 387 -2.14 -11.09 -1.17
C ASP A 387 -2.11 -11.85 -2.51
N GLY A 388 -0.94 -11.90 -3.15
CA GLY A 388 -0.75 -12.58 -4.43
C GLY A 388 -1.35 -11.90 -5.66
N MET A 389 -1.77 -10.63 -5.59
CA MET A 389 -2.33 -9.89 -6.74
C MET A 389 -1.95 -8.42 -6.73
N TYR A 390 -1.36 -7.92 -7.82
CA TYR A 390 -1.09 -6.50 -8.04
C TYR A 390 -2.03 -5.89 -9.07
N SER A 391 -2.25 -4.57 -8.96
CA SER A 391 -3.03 -3.79 -9.90
C SER A 391 -2.47 -2.38 -10.05
N GLN A 392 -2.68 -1.78 -11.21
CA GLN A 392 -2.25 -0.39 -11.48
C GLN A 392 -3.33 0.32 -12.29
N VAL A 393 -3.73 1.51 -11.85
CA VAL A 393 -4.58 2.44 -12.59
C VAL A 393 -3.81 3.73 -12.83
N MET A 394 -3.85 4.24 -14.07
CA MET A 394 -3.27 5.51 -14.42
C MET A 394 -4.15 6.27 -15.40
N LEU A 395 -4.38 7.55 -15.12
CA LEU A 395 -5.13 8.49 -15.94
C LEU A 395 -4.19 9.61 -16.40
N VAL A 396 -4.36 10.03 -17.65
CA VAL A 396 -3.70 11.20 -18.24
C VAL A 396 -4.81 12.17 -18.71
N PRO A 397 -5.26 13.09 -17.83
CA PRO A 397 -6.43 13.92 -18.10
C PRO A 397 -6.33 14.74 -19.38
N GLU A 398 -5.16 15.30 -19.67
CA GLU A 398 -4.89 16.13 -20.85
C GLU A 398 -5.06 15.36 -22.17
N MET A 399 -5.01 14.03 -22.12
CA MET A 399 -5.18 13.14 -23.27
C MET A 399 -6.50 12.36 -23.24
N ASN A 400 -7.31 12.58 -22.21
CA ASN A 400 -8.52 11.82 -21.91
C ASN A 400 -8.26 10.29 -22.00
N LEU A 401 -7.13 9.86 -21.42
CA LEU A 401 -6.58 8.50 -21.50
C LEU A 401 -6.59 7.86 -20.11
N GLY A 402 -7.01 6.60 -20.03
CA GLY A 402 -6.95 5.79 -18.82
C GLY A 402 -6.47 4.38 -19.12
N ILE A 403 -5.60 3.84 -18.27
CA ILE A 403 -5.06 2.49 -18.36
C ILE A 403 -5.23 1.79 -17.02
N VAL A 404 -5.74 0.56 -17.05
CA VAL A 404 -5.75 -0.34 -15.90
C VAL A 404 -5.12 -1.67 -16.29
N VAL A 405 -4.30 -2.20 -15.38
CA VAL A 405 -3.74 -3.55 -15.46
C VAL A 405 -3.99 -4.25 -14.14
N LEU A 406 -4.59 -5.45 -14.18
CA LEU A 406 -4.89 -6.28 -13.01
C LEU A 406 -4.19 -7.63 -13.20
N THR A 407 -3.41 -8.10 -12.24
CA THR A 407 -2.64 -9.35 -12.35
C THR A 407 -2.81 -10.23 -11.11
N ASN A 408 -2.71 -11.54 -11.29
CA ASN A 408 -2.71 -12.52 -10.21
C ASN A 408 -1.29 -12.88 -9.73
N SER A 409 -0.37 -11.91 -9.78
CA SER A 409 1.03 -12.02 -9.36
C SER A 409 1.46 -10.78 -8.60
N MET A 410 2.55 -10.88 -7.85
CA MET A 410 3.16 -9.75 -7.13
C MET A 410 4.44 -9.26 -7.83
N THR A 411 4.28 -8.85 -9.09
CA THR A 411 5.38 -8.31 -9.92
C THR A 411 5.10 -6.86 -10.29
N SER A 412 6.14 -6.09 -10.62
CA SER A 412 5.98 -4.73 -11.15
C SER A 412 5.60 -4.66 -12.64
N LEU A 413 5.18 -5.78 -13.24
CA LEU A 413 4.73 -5.83 -14.64
C LEU A 413 3.55 -4.88 -14.96
N PRO A 414 2.54 -4.70 -14.08
CA PRO A 414 1.47 -3.74 -14.32
C PRO A 414 1.98 -2.33 -14.62
N ASP A 415 2.98 -1.85 -13.88
CA ASP A 415 3.60 -0.55 -14.12
C ASP A 415 4.29 -0.50 -15.48
N SER A 416 5.04 -1.53 -15.86
CA SER A 416 5.71 -1.59 -17.16
C SER A 416 4.71 -1.48 -18.31
N ILE A 417 3.58 -2.17 -18.22
CA ILE A 417 2.52 -2.14 -19.24
C ILE A 417 1.85 -0.76 -19.26
N VAL A 418 1.56 -0.17 -18.10
CA VAL A 418 0.96 1.17 -18.00
C VAL A 418 1.86 2.24 -18.64
N TYR A 419 3.14 2.30 -18.28
CA TYR A 419 4.06 3.29 -18.86
C TYR A 419 4.31 3.05 -20.34
N ARG A 420 4.41 1.78 -20.77
CA ARG A 420 4.48 1.45 -22.20
C ARG A 420 3.25 1.97 -22.95
N ALA A 421 2.04 1.75 -22.41
CA ALA A 421 0.81 2.22 -23.02
C ALA A 421 0.78 3.76 -23.09
N ILE A 422 1.19 4.45 -22.03
CA ILE A 422 1.28 5.93 -21.99
C ILE A 422 2.27 6.44 -23.04
N ASP A 423 3.46 5.84 -23.16
CA ASP A 423 4.47 6.25 -24.12
C ASP A 423 4.00 6.15 -25.58
N LEU A 424 3.09 5.21 -25.89
CA LEU A 424 2.49 5.09 -27.23
C LEU A 424 1.58 6.28 -27.60
N PHE A 425 1.08 7.04 -26.60
CA PHE A 425 0.27 8.24 -26.83
C PHE A 425 1.06 9.53 -26.64
N ILE A 426 1.92 9.60 -25.62
CA ILE A 426 2.72 10.79 -25.31
C ILE A 426 3.89 10.95 -26.30
N GLY A 427 4.41 9.85 -26.84
CA GLY A 427 5.64 9.84 -27.64
C GLY A 427 6.88 10.11 -26.78
N GLY A 428 8.03 10.25 -27.44
CA GLY A 428 9.36 10.37 -26.83
C GLY A 428 10.23 9.13 -27.10
N GLU A 429 11.45 9.12 -26.58
CA GLU A 429 12.38 8.01 -26.82
C GLU A 429 11.79 6.68 -26.35
N PRO A 430 11.82 5.63 -27.20
CA PRO A 430 11.35 4.30 -26.83
C PRO A 430 12.14 3.77 -25.63
N ARG A 431 11.40 3.25 -24.65
CA ARG A 431 11.97 2.54 -23.49
C ARG A 431 11.35 1.16 -23.39
N ASP A 432 12.19 0.19 -23.02
CA ASP A 432 11.71 -1.12 -22.63
C ASP A 432 11.49 -1.16 -21.11
N TRP A 433 10.33 -0.66 -20.70
CA TRP A 433 9.92 -0.68 -19.29
C TRP A 433 9.86 -2.09 -18.70
N SER A 434 9.73 -3.13 -19.52
CA SER A 434 9.62 -4.52 -19.05
C SER A 434 11.01 -5.00 -18.69
N ALA A 435 11.97 -4.90 -19.61
CA ALA A 435 13.35 -5.30 -19.36
C ALA A 435 13.98 -4.53 -18.19
N GLU A 436 13.83 -3.20 -18.18
CA GLU A 436 14.38 -2.35 -17.11
C GLU A 436 13.80 -2.73 -15.73
N ASN A 437 12.47 -2.86 -15.62
CA ASN A 437 11.85 -3.16 -14.34
C ASN A 437 12.10 -4.61 -13.90
N LEU A 438 12.27 -5.56 -14.84
CA LEU A 438 12.52 -6.96 -14.52
C LEU A 438 13.89 -7.14 -13.87
N GLU A 439 14.90 -6.40 -14.33
CA GLU A 439 16.22 -6.38 -13.69
C GLU A 439 16.12 -5.90 -12.25
N VAL A 440 15.45 -4.77 -12.01
CA VAL A 440 15.32 -4.23 -10.65
C VAL A 440 14.47 -5.13 -9.76
N PHE A 441 13.39 -5.70 -10.29
CA PHE A 441 12.56 -6.67 -9.57
C PHE A 441 13.37 -7.90 -9.16
N SER A 442 14.13 -8.48 -10.10
CA SER A 442 14.95 -9.67 -9.83
C SER A 442 15.99 -9.40 -8.74
N LYS A 443 16.65 -8.24 -8.79
CA LYS A 443 17.58 -7.80 -7.75
C LYS A 443 16.91 -7.61 -6.40
N SER A 444 15.79 -6.89 -6.36
CA SER A 444 15.00 -6.68 -5.14
C SER A 444 14.56 -8.02 -4.52
N ARG A 445 14.15 -8.99 -5.33
CA ARG A 445 13.79 -10.33 -4.84
C ARG A 445 14.97 -11.12 -4.28
N ALA A 446 16.16 -10.98 -4.86
CA ALA A 446 17.38 -11.59 -4.33
C ALA A 446 17.76 -10.94 -2.98
N GLU A 447 17.77 -9.61 -2.89
CA GLU A 447 18.07 -8.87 -1.66
C GLU A 447 17.08 -9.19 -0.53
N PHE A 448 15.79 -9.36 -0.85
CA PHE A 448 14.77 -9.78 0.12
C PHE A 448 15.05 -11.19 0.65
N ARG A 449 15.42 -12.14 -0.22
CA ARG A 449 15.79 -13.51 0.19
C ARG A 449 17.03 -13.48 1.09
N GLU A 450 18.06 -12.73 0.73
CA GLU A 450 19.25 -12.55 1.56
C GLU A 450 18.93 -11.93 2.93
N ARG A 451 17.95 -11.02 3.01
CA ARG A 451 17.49 -10.44 4.28
C ARG A 451 16.86 -11.49 5.19
N ILE A 452 16.04 -12.39 4.65
CA ILE A 452 15.49 -13.53 5.39
C ILE A 452 16.61 -14.48 5.82
N ASP A 453 17.45 -14.90 4.87
CA ASP A 453 18.53 -15.86 5.14
C ASP A 453 19.46 -15.36 6.23
N ARG A 454 19.80 -14.07 6.21
CA ARG A 454 20.59 -13.40 7.26
C ARG A 454 19.87 -13.37 8.61
N ALA A 455 18.56 -13.09 8.63
CA ALA A 455 17.79 -13.05 9.88
C ALA A 455 17.74 -14.43 10.56
N ILE A 456 17.69 -15.51 9.79
CA ILE A 456 17.64 -16.88 10.31
C ILE A 456 19.01 -17.57 10.37
N GLN A 457 20.10 -16.85 10.09
CA GLN A 457 21.46 -17.37 10.20
C GLN A 457 21.94 -17.26 11.65
N PRO A 458 22.43 -18.34 12.28
CA PRO A 458 22.90 -18.27 13.65
C PRO A 458 24.18 -17.43 13.75
N VAL A 459 24.19 -16.42 14.63
CA VAL A 459 25.39 -15.64 14.96
C VAL A 459 26.44 -16.53 15.63
N ARG A 460 25.99 -17.52 16.42
CA ARG A 460 26.84 -18.54 17.02
C ARG A 460 26.17 -19.90 16.94
N ALA A 461 26.82 -20.84 16.26
CA ALA A 461 26.39 -22.23 16.21
C ALA A 461 26.51 -22.91 17.58
N ASP A 462 25.74 -23.98 17.77
CA ASP A 462 25.83 -24.91 18.91
C ASP A 462 25.59 -24.29 20.29
N THR A 463 24.92 -23.15 20.35
CA THR A 463 24.37 -22.65 21.61
C THR A 463 23.13 -23.46 22.00
N LYS A 464 22.65 -23.29 23.23
CA LYS A 464 21.42 -23.90 23.73
C LYS A 464 20.50 -22.81 24.27
N PRO A 465 19.18 -23.05 24.34
CA PRO A 465 18.28 -22.26 25.16
C PRO A 465 18.87 -22.07 26.56
N SER A 466 18.77 -20.86 27.13
CA SER A 466 19.27 -20.61 28.49
C SER A 466 18.40 -21.26 29.57
N HIS A 467 17.19 -21.68 29.22
CA HIS A 467 16.21 -22.35 30.06
C HIS A 467 15.63 -23.61 29.40
N ASP A 468 14.87 -24.41 30.16
CA ASP A 468 14.04 -25.46 29.58
C ASP A 468 12.95 -24.83 28.69
N LEU A 469 12.55 -25.50 27.60
CA LEU A 469 11.58 -24.94 26.64
C LEU A 469 10.26 -24.52 27.31
N ALA A 470 9.82 -25.24 28.34
CA ALA A 470 8.61 -24.89 29.09
C ALA A 470 8.65 -23.49 29.72
N ASP A 471 9.83 -22.97 30.07
CA ASP A 471 9.99 -21.66 30.72
C ASP A 471 9.72 -20.47 29.78
N TYR A 472 9.89 -20.69 28.46
CA TYR A 472 9.52 -19.73 27.40
C TYR A 472 8.00 -19.67 27.20
N GLY A 473 7.27 -20.66 27.72
CA GLY A 473 5.83 -20.74 27.66
C GLY A 473 5.15 -19.59 28.42
N GLY A 474 4.12 -19.01 27.81
CA GLY A 474 3.33 -17.97 28.43
C GLY A 474 2.55 -17.11 27.45
N ARG A 475 1.82 -16.17 28.04
CA ARG A 475 1.07 -15.15 27.33
C ARG A 475 1.87 -13.85 27.33
N TYR A 476 2.14 -13.32 26.15
CA TYR A 476 2.81 -12.05 25.92
C TYR A 476 1.83 -11.13 25.20
N GLY A 477 1.72 -9.86 25.55
CA GLY A 477 0.75 -9.00 24.89
C GLY A 477 1.09 -7.53 24.94
N CYS A 478 0.37 -6.78 24.12
CA CYS A 478 0.41 -5.33 24.05
C CYS A 478 -1.00 -4.77 23.83
N ASP A 479 -1.16 -3.48 24.09
CA ASP A 479 -2.47 -2.81 23.92
C ASP A 479 -2.77 -2.50 22.45
N LEU A 480 -1.72 -2.45 21.61
CA LEU A 480 -1.87 -2.26 20.17
C LEU A 480 -2.59 -3.45 19.54
N TYR A 481 -2.03 -4.65 19.65
CA TYR A 481 -2.47 -5.81 18.85
C TYR A 481 -3.28 -6.81 19.65
N GLY A 482 -2.97 -7.02 20.93
CA GLY A 482 -3.56 -8.07 21.76
C GLY A 482 -2.49 -9.02 22.27
N ASP A 483 -2.87 -10.30 22.44
CA ASP A 483 -2.00 -11.31 23.02
C ASP A 483 -1.39 -12.25 21.97
N ALA A 484 -0.19 -12.72 22.30
CA ALA A 484 0.57 -13.77 21.67
C ALA A 484 0.79 -14.88 22.72
N VAL A 485 0.48 -16.12 22.38
CA VAL A 485 0.68 -17.27 23.27
C VAL A 485 1.82 -18.11 22.73
N VAL A 486 2.78 -18.40 23.60
CA VAL A 486 3.83 -19.39 23.36
C VAL A 486 3.52 -20.59 24.24
N SER A 487 3.38 -21.77 23.63
CA SER A 487 3.11 -23.02 24.33
C SER A 487 4.06 -24.12 23.90
N LEU A 488 4.43 -25.01 24.82
CA LEU A 488 5.14 -26.25 24.49
C LEU A 488 4.12 -27.27 23.98
N GLU A 489 4.26 -27.70 22.72
CA GLU A 489 3.44 -28.74 22.10
C GLU A 489 4.34 -29.86 21.58
N GLY A 490 4.19 -31.05 22.16
CA GLY A 490 5.15 -32.13 21.94
C GLY A 490 6.55 -31.71 22.42
N GLU A 491 7.53 -31.73 21.52
CA GLU A 491 8.92 -31.39 21.81
C GLU A 491 9.30 -29.95 21.43
N GLY A 492 8.36 -29.18 20.86
CA GLY A 492 8.64 -27.85 20.28
C GLY A 492 7.78 -26.74 20.86
N LEU A 493 8.27 -25.51 20.75
CA LEU A 493 7.50 -24.31 21.07
C LEU A 493 6.63 -23.90 19.89
N VAL A 494 5.40 -23.47 20.18
CA VAL A 494 4.44 -22.97 19.20
C VAL A 494 4.03 -21.56 19.58
N LEU A 495 4.22 -20.62 18.66
CA LEU A 495 3.77 -19.24 18.75
C LEU A 495 2.40 -19.08 18.09
N ARG A 496 1.47 -18.44 18.77
CA ARG A 496 0.18 -18.00 18.21
C ARG A 496 -0.04 -16.52 18.48
N LEU A 497 -0.21 -15.73 17.43
CA LEU A 497 -0.69 -14.35 17.54
C LEU A 497 -2.23 -14.41 17.54
N GLU A 498 -2.84 -14.45 18.73
CA GLU A 498 -4.26 -14.81 18.91
C GLU A 498 -5.26 -14.03 18.03
N PRO A 499 -5.08 -12.72 17.77
CA PRO A 499 -6.00 -11.97 16.92
C PRO A 499 -6.11 -12.49 15.48
N ASN A 500 -5.08 -13.13 14.93
CA ASN A 500 -5.07 -13.68 13.57
C ASN A 500 -4.90 -15.21 13.63
N PRO A 501 -5.92 -16.00 13.26
CA PRO A 501 -5.89 -17.45 13.36
C PRO A 501 -4.88 -18.13 12.41
N LEU A 502 -4.36 -17.43 11.40
CA LEU A 502 -3.34 -17.93 10.48
C LEU A 502 -1.91 -17.73 10.99
N LEU A 503 -1.69 -16.79 11.92
CA LEU A 503 -0.37 -16.50 12.49
C LEU A 503 -0.02 -17.50 13.61
N VAL A 504 0.16 -18.75 13.18
CA VAL A 504 0.64 -19.88 13.98
C VAL A 504 1.99 -20.32 13.44
N ALA A 505 2.99 -20.42 14.30
CA ALA A 505 4.33 -20.83 13.92
C ALA A 505 4.94 -21.83 14.89
N ASP A 506 5.70 -22.76 14.35
CA ASP A 506 6.62 -23.59 15.12
C ASP A 506 7.93 -22.82 15.33
N LEU A 507 8.45 -22.83 16.55
CA LEU A 507 9.68 -22.13 16.93
C LEU A 507 10.83 -23.13 17.02
N THR A 508 11.78 -23.03 16.10
CA THR A 508 12.99 -23.86 16.09
C THR A 508 14.16 -23.08 16.68
N HIS A 509 14.94 -23.69 17.59
CA HIS A 509 16.07 -23.00 18.21
C HIS A 509 17.08 -22.50 17.17
N LEU A 510 17.47 -21.23 17.26
CA LEU A 510 18.47 -20.61 16.38
C LEU A 510 19.78 -20.42 17.12
N HIS A 511 19.76 -19.57 18.15
CA HIS A 511 20.86 -19.38 19.07
C HIS A 511 20.38 -18.73 20.36
N TYR A 512 21.04 -19.01 21.49
CA TYR A 512 20.68 -18.45 22.80
C TYR A 512 19.16 -18.55 23.05
N ASP A 513 18.51 -17.43 23.35
CA ASP A 513 17.07 -17.32 23.57
C ASP A 513 16.31 -16.81 22.33
N THR A 514 16.87 -17.07 21.15
CA THR A 514 16.30 -16.72 19.85
C THR A 514 15.92 -17.98 19.09
N PHE A 515 14.73 -17.96 18.49
CA PHE A 515 14.16 -19.06 17.72
C PHE A 515 13.77 -18.57 16.33
N VAL A 516 13.92 -19.42 15.32
CA VAL A 516 13.35 -19.19 13.99
C VAL A 516 11.86 -19.41 14.04
N ILE A 517 11.11 -18.47 13.49
CA ILE A 517 9.66 -18.55 13.29
C ILE A 517 9.40 -19.31 11.99
N ARG A 518 8.79 -20.50 12.09
CA ARG A 518 8.33 -21.29 10.93
C ARG A 518 6.81 -21.28 10.87
N TRP A 519 6.25 -20.39 10.05
CA TRP A 519 4.79 -20.27 9.90
C TRP A 519 4.19 -21.56 9.33
N ARG A 520 3.06 -21.99 9.90
CA ARG A 520 2.29 -23.14 9.39
C ARG A 520 1.47 -22.77 8.14
N HIS A 521 1.19 -21.49 7.95
CA HIS A 521 0.50 -20.95 6.78
C HIS A 521 1.50 -20.24 5.85
N ALA A 522 1.29 -20.34 4.54
CA ALA A 522 2.11 -19.68 3.54
C ALA A 522 1.58 -18.27 3.23
N PHE A 523 2.25 -17.23 3.73
CA PHE A 523 1.88 -15.84 3.47
C PHE A 523 2.52 -15.29 2.20
N SER A 524 1.88 -14.32 1.55
CA SER A 524 2.43 -13.66 0.35
C SER A 524 3.50 -12.62 0.64
N TRP A 525 3.42 -11.96 1.80
CA TRP A 525 4.21 -10.77 2.13
C TRP A 525 5.52 -11.08 2.87
N PHE A 526 5.57 -12.22 3.56
CA PHE A 526 6.69 -12.60 4.41
C PHE A 526 6.85 -14.12 4.47
N ASP A 527 8.06 -14.54 4.81
CA ASP A 527 8.43 -15.93 5.07
C ASP A 527 8.86 -16.05 6.55
N GLU A 528 10.04 -16.59 6.81
CA GLU A 528 10.56 -16.76 8.15
C GLU A 528 11.06 -15.47 8.78
N GLY A 529 11.18 -15.53 10.10
CA GLY A 529 11.75 -14.48 10.94
C GLY A 529 12.31 -15.08 12.21
N THR A 530 12.51 -14.25 13.23
CA THR A 530 12.98 -14.68 14.54
C THR A 530 12.07 -14.19 15.66
N ALA A 531 11.97 -15.02 16.68
CA ALA A 531 11.35 -14.72 17.96
C ALA A 531 12.47 -14.68 19.02
N HIS A 532 12.69 -13.51 19.62
CA HIS A 532 13.70 -13.31 20.65
C HIS A 532 13.04 -13.10 22.01
N PHE A 533 13.48 -13.86 23.01
CA PHE A 533 12.98 -13.75 24.38
C PHE A 533 13.98 -13.01 25.26
N THR A 534 13.53 -11.99 25.98
CA THR A 534 14.37 -11.23 26.91
C THR A 534 13.94 -11.48 28.35
N ALA A 535 14.87 -11.97 29.17
CA ALA A 535 14.67 -12.22 30.59
C ALA A 535 14.95 -10.97 31.47
N ASP A 536 14.26 -10.90 32.62
CA ASP A 536 14.62 -9.95 33.68
C ASP A 536 15.86 -10.42 34.46
N ALA A 537 16.32 -9.60 35.41
CA ALA A 537 17.48 -9.92 36.26
C ALA A 537 17.34 -11.19 37.11
N ARG A 538 16.15 -11.83 37.14
CA ARG A 538 15.89 -13.10 37.83
C ARG A 538 15.78 -14.27 36.86
N GLY A 539 16.06 -14.08 35.57
CA GLY A 539 15.94 -15.12 34.54
C GLY A 539 14.50 -15.38 34.09
N VAL A 540 13.54 -14.53 34.45
CA VAL A 540 12.15 -14.71 34.00
C VAL A 540 11.96 -13.97 32.68
N PHE A 541 11.64 -14.68 31.58
CA PHE A 541 11.29 -14.04 30.31
C PHE A 541 10.14 -13.05 30.49
N ARG A 542 10.37 -11.79 30.12
CA ARG A 542 9.41 -10.67 30.25
C ARG A 542 8.96 -10.10 28.92
N GLN A 543 9.73 -10.31 27.85
CA GLN A 543 9.47 -9.74 26.55
C GLN A 543 9.65 -10.79 25.46
N LEU A 544 8.85 -10.64 24.41
CA LEU A 544 8.95 -11.39 23.17
C LEU A 544 9.04 -10.38 22.02
N GLU A 545 10.18 -10.36 21.34
CA GLU A 545 10.39 -9.53 20.15
C GLU A 545 10.27 -10.41 18.91
N LEU A 546 9.56 -9.90 17.89
CA LEU A 546 9.36 -10.58 16.61
C LEU A 546 10.03 -9.75 15.52
N ASP A 547 11.05 -10.32 14.89
CA ASP A 547 11.70 -9.74 13.71
C ASP A 547 11.40 -10.63 12.50
N VAL A 548 10.44 -10.20 11.69
CA VAL A 548 9.98 -10.92 10.50
C VAL A 548 10.28 -10.04 9.30
N PRO A 549 11.36 -10.31 8.53
CA PRO A 549 11.73 -9.51 7.37
C PRO A 549 10.60 -9.41 6.35
N ASN A 550 10.11 -8.19 6.12
CA ASN A 550 9.07 -7.87 5.15
C ASN A 550 9.07 -6.35 4.89
N ASP A 551 8.20 -5.88 4.00
CA ASP A 551 8.16 -4.47 3.60
C ASP A 551 6.81 -3.76 3.90
N ASP A 552 5.82 -4.46 4.48
CA ASP A 552 4.41 -4.02 4.54
C ASP A 552 3.73 -4.22 5.92
N LEU A 553 4.22 -5.10 6.79
CA LEU A 553 3.59 -5.55 8.04
C LEU A 553 4.59 -5.49 9.21
N TRP A 554 4.44 -4.50 10.09
CA TRP A 554 5.45 -4.19 11.10
C TRP A 554 5.31 -4.95 12.42
N PHE A 555 5.85 -6.17 12.47
CA PHE A 555 5.88 -6.99 13.69
C PHE A 555 6.62 -6.34 14.87
N HIS A 556 7.57 -5.45 14.60
CA HIS A 556 8.31 -4.71 15.63
C HIS A 556 7.43 -3.70 16.41
N GLU A 557 6.27 -3.31 15.88
CA GLU A 557 5.32 -2.43 16.60
C GLU A 557 4.63 -3.13 17.78
N LEU A 558 4.68 -4.47 17.84
CA LEU A 558 3.91 -5.24 18.81
C LEU A 558 4.43 -5.14 20.25
N GLU A 559 5.68 -4.72 20.50
CA GLU A 559 6.27 -4.51 21.85
C GLU A 559 5.75 -5.51 22.94
N LEU A 560 5.75 -6.82 22.65
CA LEU A 560 5.00 -7.81 23.43
C LEU A 560 5.64 -8.04 24.81
N LYS A 561 4.83 -7.88 25.88
CA LYS A 561 5.27 -8.06 27.27
C LYS A 561 4.51 -9.20 27.92
N ARG A 562 5.21 -10.02 28.72
CA ARG A 562 4.59 -11.12 29.45
C ARG A 562 3.45 -10.61 30.33
N ARG A 563 2.24 -11.13 30.12
CA ARG A 563 1.07 -10.86 30.95
C ARG A 563 1.23 -11.58 32.30
N LYS A 564 0.61 -11.02 33.33
CA LYS A 564 0.63 -11.58 34.69
C LYS A 564 -0.26 -12.80 34.83
#